data_AF-A0A537WAA1-F1
#
_entry.id   AF-A0A537WAA1-F1
#
_cell.length_a   1.000
_cell.length_b   1.000
_cell.length_c   1.000
_cell.angle_alpha   90.00
_cell.angle_beta   90.00
_cell.angle_gamma   90.00
#
_symmetry.space_group_name_H-M   'P 1'
#
loop_
_entity.id
_entity.type
_entity.pdbx_description
1 polymer ?
#
loop_
_entity_poly.entity_id
_entity_poly.type
_entity_poly.pdbx_seq_one_letter_code
_entity_poly.pdbx_strand_id
1 'polypeptide(L)' 'MLKLLSQLHVFLYKASGGRIGGRFKAAPVLLLTTTGRKTGKRRTTPLLYGEDAGRYVIVASV' A
#
# COMPACT_ATOMS: atom_id res chain seq x y z
N MET A 1 -8.11 -8.57 13.32
CA MET A 1 -8.68 -7.21 13.24
C MET A 1 -8.00 -6.35 12.17
N LEU A 2 -6.69 -6.04 12.27
CA LEU A 2 -5.96 -5.14 11.34
C LEU A 2 -5.95 -5.60 9.86
N LYS A 3 -5.90 -6.90 9.60
CA LYS A 3 -5.83 -7.45 8.23
C LYS A 3 -7.07 -7.14 7.39
N LEU A 4 -8.25 -7.11 8.02
CA LEU A 4 -9.51 -6.82 7.35
C LEU A 4 -9.58 -5.35 6.90
N LEU A 5 -9.10 -4.44 7.76
CA LEU A 5 -9.00 -3.01 7.45
C LEU A 5 -8.04 -2.77 6.28
N SER A 6 -6.89 -3.44 6.28
CA SER A 6 -5.95 -3.38 5.16
C SER A 6 -6.55 -3.91 3.86
N GLN A 7 -7.29 -5.03 3.90
CA GLN A 7 -7.97 -5.57 2.70
C GLN A 7 -9.06 -4.62 2.19
N LEU A 8 -9.85 -4.03 3.08
CA LEU A 8 -10.87 -3.05 2.71
C LEU A 8 -10.24 -1.79 2.11
N HIS A 9 -9.14 -1.30 2.68
CA HIS A 9 -8.40 -0.16 2.14
C HIS A 9 -7.88 -0.46 0.72
N VAL A 10 -7.26 -1.63 0.51
CA VAL A 10 -6.80 -2.05 -0.82
C VAL A 10 -7.96 -2.13 -1.81
N PHE A 11 -9.11 -2.64 -1.39
CA PHE A 11 -10.30 -2.73 -2.22
C PHE A 11 -10.79 -1.33 -2.64
N LEU A 12 -11.00 -0.43 -1.68
CA LEU A 12 -11.46 0.94 -1.95
C LEU A 12 -10.46 1.74 -2.79
N TYR A 13 -9.16 1.59 -2.52
CA TYR A 13 -8.11 2.21 -3.32
C TYR A 13 -8.23 1.77 -4.78
N LYS A 14 -8.29 0.47 -5.04
CA LYS A 14 -8.35 -0.05 -6.41
C LYS A 14 -9.65 0.33 -7.11
N ALA A 15 -10.79 0.17 -6.44
CA ALA A 15 -12.10 0.47 -7.00
C ALA A 15 -12.25 1.96 -7.36
N SER A 16 -11.58 2.85 -6.62
CA SER A 16 -11.65 4.29 -6.85
C SER A 16 -10.52 4.86 -7.70
N GLY A 17 -9.60 4.03 -8.21
CA GLY A 17 -8.40 4.49 -8.91
C GLY A 17 -7.47 5.34 -8.03
N GLY A 18 -7.44 5.09 -6.72
CA GLY A 18 -6.64 5.83 -5.75
C GLY A 18 -7.30 7.08 -5.17
N ARG A 19 -8.54 7.43 -5.58
CA ARG A 19 -9.25 8.59 -5.02
C ARG A 19 -9.64 8.40 -3.56
N ILE A 20 -9.97 7.17 -3.16
CA ILE A 20 -10.32 6.78 -1.78
C ILE A 20 -9.14 6.01 -1.19
N GLY A 21 -8.59 6.50 -0.08
CA GLY A 21 -7.46 5.87 0.59
C GLY A 21 -6.10 6.08 -0.10
N GLY A 22 -6.02 6.88 -1.18
CA GLY A 22 -4.75 7.23 -1.82
C GLY A 22 -3.91 8.27 -1.09
N ARG A 23 -4.45 8.84 -0.01
CA ARG A 23 -3.72 9.73 0.90
C ARG A 23 -4.07 9.38 2.34
N PHE A 24 -3.08 9.50 3.22
CA PHE A 24 -3.30 9.51 4.66
C PHE A 24 -2.82 10.86 5.19
N LYS A 25 -3.76 11.68 5.66
CA LYS A 25 -3.55 13.11 5.85
C LYS A 25 -2.99 13.74 4.56
N ALA A 26 -1.85 14.40 4.63
CA ALA A 26 -1.18 15.01 3.49
C ALA A 26 -0.22 14.04 2.75
N ALA A 27 0.06 12.84 3.28
CA ALA A 27 1.05 11.94 2.70
C ALA A 27 0.41 10.98 1.67
N PRO A 28 1.07 10.75 0.52
CA PRO A 28 0.53 9.86 -0.50
C PRO A 28 0.69 8.38 -0.09
N VAL A 29 -0.25 7.56 -0.53
CA VAL A 29 -0.26 6.10 -0.31
C VAL A 29 -0.08 5.41 -1.65
N LEU A 30 0.72 4.34 -1.69
CA LEU A 30 0.79 3.39 -2.80
C LEU A 30 0.39 1.99 -2.33
N LEU A 31 0.13 1.11 -3.29
CA LEU A 31 -0.10 -0.31 -3.03
C LEU A 31 1.12 -1.14 -3.41
N LEU A 32 1.87 -1.60 -2.41
CA LEU A 32 3.02 -2.49 -2.65
C LEU A 32 2.54 -3.93 -2.74
N THR A 33 2.76 -4.57 -3.89
CA THR A 33 2.51 -6.01 -4.06
C THR A 33 3.83 -6.77 -4.04
N THR A 34 3.99 -7.70 -3.10
CA THR A 34 5.18 -8.55 -2.95
C THR A 34 4.83 -10.02 -3.10
N THR A 35 5.82 -10.82 -3.49
CA THR A 35 5.75 -12.29 -3.50
C THR A 35 6.32 -12.81 -2.19
N GLY A 36 5.53 -13.53 -1.40
CA GLY A 36 5.97 -14.04 -0.10
C GLY A 36 7.10 -15.05 -0.23
N ARG A 37 8.31 -14.72 0.26
CA ARG A 37 9.54 -15.54 0.15
C ARG A 37 9.36 -17.03 0.45
N LYS A 38 8.59 -17.39 1.48
CA LYS A 38 8.35 -18.79 1.88
C LYS A 38 7.18 -19.46 1.18
N THR A 39 6.19 -18.70 0.74
CA THR A 39 4.87 -19.24 0.33
C THR A 39 4.53 -19.00 -1.13
N GLY A 40 5.29 -18.16 -1.85
CA GLY A 40 4.99 -17.72 -3.22
C GLY A 40 3.73 -16.86 -3.35
N LYS A 41 2.91 -16.71 -2.30
CA LYS A 41 1.64 -15.99 -2.35
C LYS A 41 1.89 -14.49 -2.55
N ARG A 42 1.17 -13.89 -3.50
CA ARG A 42 1.14 -12.42 -3.65
C ARG A 42 0.42 -11.78 -2.48
N ARG A 43 0.99 -10.71 -1.94
CA ARG A 43 0.42 -9.93 -0.85
C ARG A 43 0.49 -8.46 -1.21
N THR A 44 -0.61 -7.75 -1.07
CA THR A 44 -0.68 -6.30 -1.30
C THR A 44 -0.85 -5.59 0.04
N THR A 45 0.00 -4.59 0.29
CA THR A 45 -0.04 -3.76 1.49
C THR A 45 -0.08 -2.28 1.08
N PRO A 46 -1.03 -1.48 1.60
CA PRO A 46 -1.02 -0.04 1.42
C PRO A 46 0.11 0.56 2.29
N LEU A 47 0.95 1.40 1.69
CA LEU A 47 2.10 2.02 2.37
C LEU A 47 2.17 3.51 2.01
N LEU A 48 2.60 4.31 2.98
CA LEU A 48 3.12 5.64 2.69
C LEU A 48 4.41 5.52 1.88
N TYR A 49 4.61 6.45 0.96
CA TYR A 49 5.84 6.53 0.19
C TYR A 49 6.30 7.97 0.03
N GLY A 50 7.60 8.13 -0.23
CA GLY A 50 8.20 9.35 -0.75
C GLY A 50 8.77 9.11 -2.15
N GLU A 51 9.12 10.18 -2.84
CA GLU A 51 9.83 10.12 -4.10
C GLU A 51 11.19 10.80 -3.95
N ASP A 52 12.23 10.15 -4.47
CA ASP A 52 13.58 10.71 -4.57
C ASP A 52 14.19 10.35 -5.93
N ALA A 53 14.61 11.37 -6.69
CA ALA A 53 15.18 11.22 -8.03
C ALA A 53 14.38 10.28 -8.97
N GLY A 54 13.04 10.38 -8.95
CA GLY A 54 12.14 9.55 -9.76
C GLY A 54 11.97 8.11 -9.26
N ARG A 55 12.42 7.81 -8.04
CA ARG A 55 12.29 6.49 -7.40
C ARG A 55 11.33 6.57 -6.23
N TYR A 56 10.52 5.53 -6.05
CA TYR A 56 9.67 5.39 -4.88
C TYR A 56 10.48 4.87 -3.69
N VAL A 57 10.40 5.58 -2.57
CA VAL A 57 11.02 5.24 -1.29
C VAL A 57 9.92 4.85 -0.30
N ILE A 58 10.07 3.67 0.31
CA ILE A 58 9.15 3.15 1.33
C ILE A 58 9.92 2.84 2.61
N VAL A 59 9.24 2.93 3.76
CA VAL A 59 9.80 2.57 5.06
C VAL A 59 9.10 1.31 5.57
N ALA A 60 9.85 0.25 5.80
CA ALA A 60 9.34 -1.00 6.37
C ALA A 60 9.32 -0.91 7.91
N SER A 61 8.46 -0.04 8.44
CA SER A 61 8.22 0.06 9.89
C SER A 61 7.16 -0.95 10.32
N VAL A 62 7.29 -1.42 11.56
CA VAL A 62 6.37 -2.36 12.23
C VAL A 62 5.03 -1.73 12.61
#